data_AF-W2D2Z8-F1
#
_entry.id   AF-W2D2Z8-F1
#
_cell.length_a   1.000
_cell.length_b   1.000
_cell.length_c   1.000
_cell.angle_alpha   90.00
_cell.angle_beta   90.00
_cell.angle_gamma   90.00
#
_symmetry.space_group_name_H-M   'P 1'
#
loop_
_entity.id
_entity.type
_entity.pdbx_description
1 polymer ?
#
loop_
_entity_poly.entity_id
_entity_poly.type
_entity_poly.pdbx_seq_one_letter_code
_entity_poly.pdbx_strand_id
1 'polypeptide(L)'
;TGEECLPNEWNSKQGITGEKKINQRLAAFKELVEKTYAEMLTKDGVVSAELLKNRLQGTAAAPTTLLAMSEAELQSVKACVGRSRSEGTYRNQTYSDKMLREWIESKGRKDMPIHAVTEEMFEEFRFYLKKKRFTAKTVNRDLCWLSRLMYRA
;
A
#
# COMPACT_ATOMS: atom_id res chain seq x y z
N THR A 1 7.24 7.53 16.76
CA THR A 1 7.67 7.70 18.17
C THR A 1 6.58 8.35 19.00
N GLY A 2 5.81 9.31 18.47
CA GLY A 2 4.73 9.96 19.22
C GLY A 2 5.26 10.91 20.30
N GLU A 3 6.55 11.24 20.24
CA GLU A 3 7.14 12.29 21.08
C GLU A 3 6.86 13.64 20.45
N GLU A 4 6.62 14.63 21.30
CA GLU A 4 6.44 16.02 20.94
C GLU A 4 7.43 16.86 21.74
N CYS A 5 7.91 17.96 21.17
CA CYS A 5 8.75 18.94 21.87
C CYS A 5 8.46 20.33 21.31
N LEU A 6 8.80 21.38 22.07
CA LEU A 6 8.64 22.74 21.58
C LEU A 6 9.60 23.00 20.41
N PRO A 7 9.21 23.82 19.41
CA PRO A 7 10.07 24.13 18.27
C PRO A 7 11.45 24.68 18.68
N ASN A 8 11.50 25.46 19.77
CA ASN A 8 12.73 26.08 20.28
C ASN A 8 13.65 25.07 20.99
N GLU A 9 13.12 23.93 21.41
CA GLU A 9 13.88 22.88 22.10
C GLU A 9 14.44 21.85 21.12
N TRP A 10 14.00 21.86 19.86
CA TRP A 10 14.49 20.99 18.80
C TRP A 10 15.74 21.55 18.14
N ASN A 11 16.85 20.81 18.22
CA ASN A 11 18.06 21.11 17.45
C ASN A 11 18.03 20.37 16.11
N SER A 12 17.67 21.05 15.02
CA SER A 12 17.57 20.45 13.69
C SER A 12 18.89 19.93 13.12
N LYS A 13 20.05 20.50 13.53
CA LYS A 13 21.37 20.04 13.07
C LYS A 13 21.77 18.72 13.70
N GLN A 14 21.41 18.51 14.96
CA GLN A 14 21.79 17.32 15.73
C GLN A 14 20.67 16.28 15.83
N GLY A 15 19.42 16.66 15.57
CA GLY A 15 18.25 15.78 15.68
C GLY A 15 17.91 15.41 17.12
N ILE A 16 18.17 16.31 18.07
CA ILE A 16 17.96 16.09 19.51
C ILE A 16 17.14 17.20 20.14
N THR A 17 16.56 16.92 21.31
CA THR A 17 15.91 17.91 22.19
C THR A 17 16.74 18.18 23.45
N GLY A 18 16.33 19.14 24.27
CA GLY A 18 16.86 19.30 25.64
C GLY A 18 16.49 18.14 26.58
N GLU A 19 15.50 17.32 26.21
CA GLU A 19 15.00 16.23 27.04
C GLU A 19 15.75 14.92 26.79
N LYS A 20 16.53 14.48 27.78
CA LYS A 20 17.30 13.22 27.72
C LYS A 20 16.43 12.00 27.42
N LYS A 21 15.21 11.93 27.95
CA LYS A 21 14.29 10.80 27.76
C LYS A 21 13.80 10.70 26.31
N ILE A 22 13.44 11.84 25.70
CA ILE A 22 13.06 11.90 24.28
C ILE A 22 14.24 11.46 23.42
N ASN A 23 15.45 11.98 23.69
CA ASN A 23 16.65 11.60 22.95
C ASN A 23 16.96 10.10 23.03
N GLN A 24 16.77 9.47 24.20
CA GLN A 24 16.94 8.03 24.35
C GLN A 24 15.93 7.24 23.50
N ARG A 25 14.65 7.65 23.48
CA ARG A 25 13.62 7.01 22.66
C ARG A 25 13.87 7.21 21.17
N LEU A 26 14.35 8.39 20.77
CA LEU A 26 14.76 8.67 19.39
C LEU A 26 15.95 7.79 18.97
N ALA A 27 16.96 7.65 19.82
CA ALA A 27 18.10 6.78 19.56
C ALA A 27 17.69 5.31 19.41
N ALA A 28 16.88 4.79 20.33
CA ALA A 28 16.35 3.42 20.25
C ALA A 28 15.49 3.19 19.00
N PHE A 29 14.68 4.17 18.61
CA PHE A 29 13.89 4.10 17.38
C PHE A 29 14.78 4.09 16.14
N LYS A 30 15.85 4.88 16.12
CA LYS A 30 16.82 4.89 15.01
C LYS A 30 17.52 3.54 14.88
N GLU A 31 17.95 2.95 15.98
CA GLU A 31 18.55 1.60 15.99
C GLU A 31 17.58 0.54 15.45
N LEU A 32 16.31 0.61 15.83
CA LEU A 32 15.27 -0.28 15.31
C LEU A 32 15.09 -0.13 13.79
N VAL A 33 15.10 1.11 13.27
CA VAL A 33 15.02 1.41 11.83
C VAL A 33 16.20 0.78 11.08
N GLU A 34 17.42 1.00 11.57
CA GLU A 34 18.65 0.50 10.95
C GLU A 34 18.70 -1.02 10.95
N LYS A 35 18.33 -1.66 12.07
CA LYS A 35 18.24 -3.12 12.17
C LYS A 35 17.21 -3.70 11.19
N THR A 36 16.02 -3.11 11.14
CA THR A 36 14.93 -3.57 10.25
C THR A 36 15.33 -3.41 8.79
N TYR A 37 15.99 -2.31 8.43
CA TYR A 37 16.54 -2.10 7.09
C TYR A 37 17.57 -3.18 6.72
N ALA A 38 18.54 -3.46 7.59
CA ALA A 38 19.56 -4.47 7.31
C ALA A 38 18.97 -5.88 7.15
N GLU A 39 18.00 -6.25 7.99
CA GLU A 39 17.28 -7.52 7.88
C GLU A 39 16.48 -7.64 6.58
N MET A 40 15.84 -6.54 6.13
CA MET A 40 15.11 -6.52 4.86
C MET A 40 16.04 -6.58 3.67
N LEU A 41 17.14 -5.83 3.69
CA LEU A 41 18.11 -5.81 2.59
C LEU A 41 18.77 -7.19 2.41
N THR A 42 19.09 -7.87 3.50
CA THR A 42 19.68 -9.21 3.46
C THR A 42 18.72 -10.29 2.98
N LYS A 43 17.42 -10.16 3.23
CA LYS A 43 16.40 -11.15 2.83
C LYS A 43 15.84 -10.89 1.42
N ASP A 44 15.52 -9.63 1.13
CA ASP A 44 14.68 -9.23 0.00
C ASP A 44 15.48 -8.49 -1.09
N GLY A 45 16.74 -8.14 -0.84
CA GLY A 45 17.68 -7.54 -1.80
C GLY A 45 17.40 -6.07 -2.17
N VAL A 46 16.16 -5.60 -2.02
CA VAL A 46 15.73 -4.22 -2.29
C VAL A 46 14.82 -3.73 -1.16
N VAL A 47 15.02 -2.48 -0.73
CA VAL A 47 14.21 -1.85 0.32
C VAL A 47 13.79 -0.44 -0.09
N SER A 48 12.48 -0.16 -0.07
CA SER A 48 11.93 1.20 -0.22
C SER A 48 11.58 1.81 1.15
N ALA A 49 11.54 3.14 1.22
CA ALA A 49 11.17 3.84 2.45
C ALA A 49 9.75 3.49 2.94
N GLU A 50 8.81 3.28 2.00
CA GLU A 50 7.42 2.91 2.34
C GLU A 50 7.37 1.47 2.90
N LEU A 51 8.14 0.54 2.32
CA LEU A 51 8.21 -0.84 2.78
C LEU A 51 8.80 -0.93 4.20
N LEU A 52 9.89 -0.21 4.44
CA LEU A 52 10.54 -0.12 5.75
C LEU A 52 9.59 0.48 6.80
N LYS A 53 8.92 1.57 6.44
CA LYS A 53 7.92 2.23 7.30
C LYS A 53 6.76 1.30 7.64
N ASN A 54 6.21 0.57 6.68
CA ASN A 54 5.11 -0.36 6.91
C ASN A 54 5.51 -1.47 7.90
N ARG A 55 6.70 -2.04 7.73
CA ARG A 55 7.23 -3.06 8.65
C ARG A 55 7.41 -2.52 10.07
N LEU A 56 7.94 -1.30 10.21
CA LEU A 56 8.14 -0.65 11.52
C LEU A 56 6.83 -0.25 12.22
N GLN A 57 5.79 0.06 11.44
CA GLN A 57 4.47 0.39 11.97
C GLN A 57 3.63 -0.85 12.30
N GLY A 58 4.15 -2.06 12.05
CA GLY A 58 3.41 -3.31 12.23
C GLY A 58 2.24 -3.46 11.25
N THR A 59 2.21 -2.65 10.18
CA THR A 59 1.28 -2.86 9.08
C THR A 59 1.71 -4.14 8.37
N ALA A 60 0.74 -5.04 8.13
CA ALA A 60 0.95 -6.39 7.63
C ALA A 60 1.99 -6.48 6.50
N ALA A 61 2.73 -7.60 6.46
CA ALA A 61 3.72 -7.89 5.43
C ALA A 61 3.21 -7.49 4.04
N ALA A 62 4.09 -6.91 3.22
CA ALA A 62 3.71 -6.42 1.90
C ALA A 62 2.98 -7.52 1.13
N PRO A 63 1.78 -7.23 0.59
CA PRO A 63 1.02 -8.21 -0.14
C PRO A 63 1.83 -8.76 -1.32
N THR A 64 1.98 -10.08 -1.40
CA THR A 64 2.69 -10.75 -2.50
C THR A 64 1.74 -11.21 -3.61
N THR A 65 0.43 -11.14 -3.35
CA THR A 65 -0.63 -11.48 -4.30
C THR A 65 -1.51 -10.28 -4.63
N LEU A 66 -2.12 -10.31 -5.81
CA LEU A 66 -2.87 -9.19 -6.38
C LEU A 66 -4.12 -8.86 -5.55
N LEU A 67 -4.87 -9.86 -5.08
CA LEU A 67 -6.06 -9.59 -4.27
C LEU A 67 -5.72 -9.18 -2.84
N ALA A 68 -4.62 -9.68 -2.27
CA ALA A 68 -4.13 -9.17 -0.99
C ALA A 68 -3.67 -7.70 -1.12
N MET A 69 -3.04 -7.33 -2.25
CA MET A 69 -2.69 -5.95 -2.54
C MET A 69 -3.93 -5.06 -2.68
N SER A 70 -4.94 -5.55 -3.40
CA SER A 70 -6.22 -4.86 -3.55
C SER A 70 -6.90 -4.62 -2.19
N GLU A 71 -6.89 -5.62 -1.31
CA GLU A 71 -7.45 -5.51 0.04
C GLU A 71 -6.68 -4.50 0.91
N ALA A 72 -5.34 -4.54 0.89
CA ALA A 72 -4.51 -3.58 1.63
C ALA A 72 -4.76 -2.13 1.15
N GLU A 73 -4.88 -1.92 -0.16
CA GLU A 73 -5.18 -0.61 -0.72
C GLU A 73 -6.60 -0.13 -0.35
N LEU A 74 -7.59 -1.03 -0.31
CA LEU A 74 -8.93 -0.71 0.17
C LEU A 74 -8.93 -0.27 1.64
N GLN A 75 -8.17 -0.95 2.51
CA GLN A 75 -8.04 -0.55 3.91
C GLN A 75 -7.39 0.83 4.05
N SER A 76 -6.35 1.10 3.25
CA SER A 76 -5.71 2.42 3.19
C SER A 76 -6.69 3.52 2.78
N VAL A 77 -7.49 3.28 1.74
CA VAL A 77 -8.49 4.26 1.28
C VAL A 77 -9.61 4.43 2.31
N LYS A 78 -10.08 3.34 2.93
CA LYS A 78 -11.09 3.39 4.00
C LYS A 78 -10.63 4.25 5.17
N ALA A 79 -9.39 4.09 5.61
CA ALA A 79 -8.81 4.90 6.68
C ALA A 79 -8.82 6.40 6.33
N CYS A 80 -8.74 6.76 5.04
CA CYS A 80 -8.72 8.14 4.58
C CYS A 80 -10.12 8.76 4.37
N VAL A 81 -11.19 7.98 4.50
CA VAL A 81 -12.56 8.46 4.32
C VAL A 81 -12.91 9.51 5.39
N GLY A 82 -13.58 10.59 4.98
CA GLY A 82 -13.92 11.72 5.85
C GLY A 82 -12.77 12.68 6.11
N ARG A 83 -11.54 12.34 5.70
CA ARG A 83 -10.36 13.22 5.76
C ARG A 83 -9.99 13.73 4.37
N SER A 84 -9.55 12.82 3.50
CA SER A 84 -9.08 13.15 2.15
C SER A 84 -9.79 12.34 1.06
N ARG A 85 -10.63 11.38 1.45
CA ARG A 85 -11.43 10.55 0.53
C ARG A 85 -12.90 10.64 0.88
N SER A 86 -13.73 10.54 -0.16
CA SER A 86 -15.18 10.46 -0.01
C SER A 86 -15.63 9.00 0.13
N GLU A 87 -16.78 8.79 0.78
CA GLU A 87 -17.48 7.51 0.79
C GLU A 87 -17.74 6.96 -0.62
N GLY A 88 -18.10 7.83 -1.57
CA GLY A 88 -18.30 7.46 -2.97
C GLY A 88 -17.02 6.92 -3.62
N THR A 89 -15.86 7.47 -3.28
CA THR A 89 -14.56 6.96 -3.74
C THR A 89 -14.30 5.54 -3.22
N TYR A 90 -14.50 5.32 -1.92
CA TYR A 90 -14.31 4.00 -1.31
C TYR A 90 -15.27 2.94 -1.89
N ARG A 91 -16.55 3.29 -2.06
CA ARG A 91 -17.55 2.42 -2.72
C ARG A 91 -17.15 2.04 -4.14
N ASN A 92 -16.68 3.01 -4.91
CA ASN A 92 -16.22 2.79 -6.28
C ASN A 92 -15.04 1.82 -6.35
N GLN A 93 -14.05 1.96 -5.46
CA GLN A 93 -12.89 1.06 -5.41
C GLN A 93 -13.26 -0.33 -4.90
N THR A 94 -14.16 -0.42 -3.93
CA THR A 94 -14.69 -1.72 -3.46
C THR A 94 -15.36 -2.46 -4.61
N TYR A 95 -16.06 -1.74 -5.50
CA TYR A 95 -16.62 -2.33 -6.71
C TYR A 95 -15.54 -2.78 -7.70
N SER A 96 -14.49 -1.98 -7.90
CA SER A 96 -13.36 -2.37 -8.76
C SER A 96 -12.63 -3.62 -8.23
N ASP A 97 -12.42 -3.73 -6.92
CA ASP A 97 -11.89 -4.96 -6.29
C ASP A 97 -12.78 -6.17 -6.56
N LYS A 98 -14.10 -6.01 -6.39
CA LYS A 98 -15.06 -7.07 -6.69
C LYS A 98 -14.95 -7.54 -8.14
N MET A 99 -14.86 -6.61 -9.11
CA MET A 99 -14.71 -6.98 -10.53
C MET A 99 -13.40 -7.71 -10.79
N LEU A 100 -12.32 -7.32 -10.10
CA LEU A 100 -11.03 -7.99 -10.20
C LEU A 100 -11.10 -9.43 -9.65
N ARG A 101 -11.73 -9.62 -8.48
CA ARG A 101 -11.96 -10.95 -7.89
C ARG A 101 -12.76 -11.86 -8.82
N GLU A 102 -13.90 -11.39 -9.32
CA GLU A 102 -14.74 -12.18 -10.22
C GLU A 102 -14.00 -12.55 -11.51
N TRP A 103 -13.15 -11.65 -12.03
CA TRP A 103 -12.35 -11.95 -13.20
C TRP A 103 -11.28 -13.03 -12.93
N ILE A 104 -10.55 -12.94 -11.81
CA ILE A 104 -9.58 -13.95 -11.40
C ILE A 104 -10.26 -15.31 -11.18
N GLU A 105 -11.43 -15.32 -10.54
CA GLU A 105 -12.26 -16.52 -10.36
C GLU A 105 -12.72 -17.10 -11.71
N SER A 106 -13.08 -16.25 -12.69
CA SER A 106 -13.44 -16.71 -14.04
C SER A 106 -12.30 -17.42 -14.78
N LYS A 107 -11.06 -17.22 -14.33
CA LYS A 107 -9.85 -17.92 -14.81
C LYS A 107 -9.54 -19.18 -13.99
N GLY A 108 -10.42 -19.58 -13.07
CA GLY A 108 -10.24 -20.74 -12.18
C GLY A 108 -9.18 -20.54 -11.10
N ARG A 109 -8.82 -19.28 -10.79
CA ARG A 109 -7.81 -18.94 -9.79
C ARG A 109 -8.48 -18.32 -8.57
N LYS A 110 -7.93 -18.56 -7.38
CA LYS A 110 -8.37 -17.89 -6.13
C LYS A 110 -7.71 -16.53 -5.97
N ASP A 111 -6.48 -16.41 -6.43
CA ASP A 111 -5.64 -15.20 -6.39
C ASP A 111 -4.49 -15.37 -7.41
N MET A 112 -3.61 -14.38 -7.50
CA MET A 112 -2.47 -14.35 -8.40
C MET A 112 -1.26 -13.68 -7.74
N PRO A 113 -0.05 -14.25 -7.85
CA PRO A 113 1.17 -13.54 -7.45
C PRO A 113 1.37 -12.26 -8.27
N ILE A 114 1.78 -11.16 -7.64
CA ILE A 114 1.86 -9.87 -8.35
C ILE A 114 2.88 -9.90 -9.49
N HIS A 115 4.01 -10.59 -9.32
CA HIS A 115 5.02 -10.76 -10.36
C HIS A 115 4.54 -11.54 -11.60
N ALA A 116 3.40 -12.24 -11.49
CA ALA A 116 2.80 -12.97 -12.60
C ALA A 116 1.81 -12.13 -13.43
N VAL A 117 1.54 -10.88 -13.02
CA VAL A 117 0.67 -9.97 -13.76
C VAL A 117 1.41 -9.41 -14.96
N THR A 118 0.91 -9.69 -16.17
CA THR A 118 1.49 -9.21 -17.43
C THR A 118 0.66 -8.09 -18.07
N GLU A 119 1.20 -7.42 -19.09
CA GLU A 119 0.44 -6.43 -19.86
C GLU A 119 -0.78 -7.05 -20.58
N GLU A 120 -0.64 -8.27 -21.10
CA GLU A 120 -1.73 -9.02 -21.74
C GLU A 120 -2.93 -9.19 -20.79
N MET A 121 -2.66 -9.38 -19.49
CA MET A 121 -3.69 -9.51 -18.48
C MET A 121 -4.54 -8.23 -18.30
N PHE A 122 -3.99 -7.05 -18.56
CA PHE A 122 -4.78 -5.81 -18.57
C PHE A 122 -5.79 -5.80 -19.72
N GLU A 123 -5.41 -6.26 -20.91
CA GLU A 123 -6.32 -6.36 -22.05
C GLU A 123 -7.36 -7.46 -21.81
N GLU A 124 -6.98 -8.62 -21.28
CA GLU A 124 -7.93 -9.66 -20.90
C GLU A 124 -8.97 -9.17 -19.89
N PHE A 125 -8.53 -8.40 -18.86
CA PHE A 125 -9.44 -7.82 -17.90
C PHE A 125 -10.36 -6.76 -18.55
N ARG A 126 -9.83 -5.92 -19.45
CA ARG A 126 -10.64 -4.99 -20.24
C ARG A 126 -11.70 -5.71 -21.06
N PHE A 127 -11.35 -6.81 -21.74
CA PHE A 127 -12.29 -7.61 -22.52
C PHE A 127 -13.38 -8.23 -21.63
N TYR A 128 -13.01 -8.74 -20.46
CA TYR A 128 -13.95 -9.25 -19.47
C TYR A 128 -14.98 -8.18 -19.05
N LEU A 129 -14.52 -6.97 -18.72
CA LEU A 129 -15.40 -5.85 -18.34
C LEU A 129 -16.32 -5.42 -19.49
N LYS A 130 -15.81 -5.38 -20.74
CA LYS A 130 -16.61 -5.08 -21.93
C LYS A 130 -17.69 -6.14 -22.18
N LYS A 131 -17.39 -7.43 -21.95
CA LYS A 131 -18.38 -8.52 -22.08
C LYS A 131 -19.56 -8.35 -21.11
N LYS A 132 -19.33 -7.74 -19.94
CA LYS A 132 -20.39 -7.34 -18.98
C LYS A 132 -21.19 -6.09 -19.38
N ARG A 133 -20.90 -5.51 -20.56
CA ARG A 133 -21.56 -4.31 -21.10
C ARG A 133 -21.42 -3.07 -20.21
N PHE A 134 -20.32 -2.96 -19.47
CA PHE A 134 -20.04 -1.75 -18.70
C PHE A 134 -19.72 -0.56 -19.60
N THR A 135 -20.02 0.64 -19.09
CA THR A 135 -19.67 1.89 -19.78
C THR A 135 -18.16 2.09 -19.81
N ALA A 136 -17.66 2.82 -20.81
CA ALA A 136 -16.23 3.12 -20.94
C ALA A 136 -15.63 3.76 -19.66
N LYS A 137 -16.41 4.63 -18.99
CA LYS A 137 -16.02 5.23 -17.71
C LYS A 137 -15.78 4.19 -16.61
N THR A 138 -16.65 3.19 -16.52
CA THR A 138 -16.56 2.10 -15.54
C THR A 138 -15.37 1.21 -15.83
N VAL A 139 -15.20 0.82 -17.11
CA VAL A 139 -14.05 0.04 -17.57
C VAL A 139 -12.73 0.76 -17.24
N ASN A 140 -12.63 2.05 -17.55
CA ASN A 140 -11.42 2.83 -17.26
C ASN A 140 -11.16 2.95 -15.76
N ARG A 141 -12.19 3.11 -14.94
CA ARG A 141 -12.03 3.13 -13.48
C ARG A 141 -11.43 1.82 -12.96
N ASP A 142 -11.96 0.69 -13.41
CA ASP A 142 -11.52 -0.63 -12.95
C ASP A 142 -10.10 -0.96 -13.48
N LEU A 143 -9.74 -0.51 -14.69
CA LEU A 143 -8.36 -0.59 -15.19
C LEU A 143 -7.41 0.31 -14.42
N CYS A 144 -7.80 1.55 -14.11
CA CYS A 144 -6.99 2.45 -13.29
C CYS A 144 -6.78 1.89 -11.88
N TRP A 145 -7.76 1.15 -11.34
CA TRP A 145 -7.58 0.42 -10.09
C TRP A 145 -6.47 -0.62 -10.22
N LEU A 146 -6.51 -1.49 -11.25
CA LEU A 146 -5.46 -2.49 -11.48
C LEU A 146 -4.08 -1.84 -11.68
N SER A 147 -3.97 -0.76 -12.47
CA SER A 147 -2.71 -0.04 -12.65
C SER A 147 -2.18 0.54 -11.34
N ARG A 148 -3.06 1.03 -10.47
CA ARG A 148 -2.68 1.54 -9.14
C ARG A 148 -2.12 0.42 -8.25
N LEU A 149 -2.68 -0.78 -8.29
CA LEU A 149 -2.16 -1.92 -7.55
C LEU A 149 -0.75 -2.29 -8.05
N MET A 150 -0.57 -2.34 -9.37
CA MET A 150 0.73 -2.66 -9.98
C MET A 150 1.80 -1.60 -9.70
N TYR A 151 1.43 -0.32 -9.61
CA TYR A 151 2.35 0.75 -9.23
C TYR A 151 2.78 0.70 -7.75
N ARG A 152 1.95 0.09 -6.89
CA ARG A 152 2.18 0.02 -5.44
C ARG A 152 2.90 -1.26 -5.00
N ALA A 153 2.97 -2.25 -5.88
CA ALA A 153 3.64 -3.53 -5.67
C ALA A 153 5.15 -3.42 -5.92
#